data_AF-A0A833QHE9-F1
#
_entry.id   AF-A0A833QHE9-F1
#
_cell.length_a   1.000
_cell.length_b   1.000
_cell.length_c   1.000
_cell.angle_alpha   90.00
_cell.angle_beta   90.00
_cell.angle_gamma   90.00
#
_symmetry.space_group_name_H-M   'P 1'
#
loop_
_entity.id
_entity.type
_entity.pdbx_description
1 polymer ?
#
loop_
_entity_poly.entity_id
_entity_poly.type
_entity_poly.pdbx_seq_one_letter_code
_entity_poly.pdbx_strand_id
1 'polypeptide(L)'
;MATSSSSSLMATAKYNCNYYYKDHNRKPLNPTKTLPRLSFSTWKNQNRKPICVEASSFSTQRQGIWSIRDDLVMSTSAMAMEVVANNNPKDKGPPPLVMERFHSVIDQLFNHRIIRLGGPLEDDVANVLVSQLLYLDAVDPTKDIVMYVNSPGGSVTAGMAVFDTMKHIRADVSTVCIGLAASMSAFILSAGTKGKRYSLPNARIMIHQPLGGVQGSQTDMEIQVNEVVHHHAVLSGYLAYFTGHPVEKIVADTDRDFFMSAKEAKEYGLIDDVIMNPLKALQPQPVSN
;
A
#
# COMPACT_ATOMS: atom_id res chain seq x y z
N MET A 1 25.89 21.83 -37.38
CA MET A 1 26.25 21.50 -35.99
C MET A 1 25.50 22.47 -35.08
N ALA A 2 24.41 22.02 -34.45
CA ALA A 2 23.70 22.77 -33.41
C ALA A 2 23.22 21.74 -32.39
N THR A 3 23.78 21.81 -31.19
CA THR A 3 23.52 20.90 -30.07
C THR A 3 22.34 21.39 -29.25
N SER A 4 21.35 20.52 -29.10
CA SER A 4 20.19 20.65 -28.23
C SER A 4 20.56 20.38 -26.77
N SER A 5 20.22 21.29 -25.85
CA SER A 5 20.23 21.01 -24.40
C SER A 5 18.83 21.18 -23.83
N SER A 6 18.17 20.06 -23.57
CA SER A 6 16.90 19.94 -22.85
C SER A 6 17.10 20.11 -21.35
N SER A 7 16.64 21.21 -20.76
CA SER A 7 16.53 21.37 -19.31
C SER A 7 15.17 20.88 -18.84
N SER A 8 15.16 19.84 -18.00
CA SER A 8 13.96 19.29 -17.37
C SER A 8 13.38 20.25 -16.33
N LEU A 9 12.11 20.58 -16.47
CA LEU A 9 11.32 21.27 -15.47
C LEU A 9 10.74 20.22 -14.53
N MET A 10 11.35 20.06 -13.35
CA MET A 10 10.72 19.39 -12.21
C MET A 10 9.55 20.25 -11.71
N ALA A 11 8.33 19.86 -12.10
CA ALA A 11 7.12 20.39 -11.49
C ALA A 11 6.94 19.78 -10.10
N THR A 12 7.27 20.55 -9.05
CA THR A 12 6.86 20.27 -7.68
C THR A 12 5.35 20.52 -7.54
N ALA A 13 4.54 19.48 -7.65
CA ALA A 13 3.13 19.53 -7.28
C ALA A 13 3.01 19.49 -5.75
N LYS A 14 2.64 20.63 -5.15
CA LYS A 14 2.17 20.72 -3.76
C LYS A 14 0.73 20.21 -3.72
N TYR A 15 0.51 19.00 -3.22
CA TYR A 15 -0.84 18.50 -2.99
C TYR A 15 -1.31 18.93 -1.59
N ASN A 16 -2.28 19.85 -1.57
CA ASN A 16 -3.02 20.22 -0.37
C ASN A 16 -4.18 19.24 -0.20
N CYS A 17 -4.10 18.36 0.79
CA CYS A 17 -5.25 17.56 1.22
C CYS A 17 -6.00 18.37 2.29
N ASN A 18 -6.87 19.30 1.85
CA ASN A 18 -7.82 19.98 2.71
C ASN A 18 -9.22 19.66 2.18
N TYR A 19 -9.83 18.58 2.67
CA TYR A 19 -11.27 18.37 2.52
C TYR A 19 -12.00 18.99 3.72
N TYR A 20 -13.09 19.67 3.41
CA TYR A 20 -13.88 20.54 4.28
C TYR A 20 -14.49 19.81 5.48
N TYR A 21 -14.34 20.37 6.68
CA TYR A 21 -15.26 20.14 7.81
C TYR A 21 -16.24 21.32 7.88
N LYS A 22 -17.54 21.07 7.69
CA LYS A 22 -18.59 21.96 8.23
C LYS A 22 -18.83 21.52 9.67
N ASP A 23 -18.19 22.22 10.60
CA ASP A 23 -18.39 22.07 12.03
C ASP A 23 -19.82 22.56 12.39
N HIS A 24 -20.75 21.64 12.65
CA HIS A 24 -22.16 21.93 12.90
C HIS A 24 -22.44 22.57 14.27
N ASN A 25 -21.42 22.93 15.06
CA ASN A 25 -21.57 23.46 16.41
C ASN A 25 -21.16 24.93 16.63
N ARG A 26 -21.10 25.77 15.60
CA ARG A 26 -20.95 27.23 15.77
C ARG A 26 -22.18 28.01 15.29
N LYS A 27 -22.70 28.87 16.18
CA LYS A 27 -23.80 29.80 15.88
C LYS A 27 -23.51 30.63 14.61
N PRO A 28 -24.53 30.94 13.77
CA PRO A 28 -24.32 31.68 12.54
C PRO A 28 -23.79 33.09 12.81
N LEU A 29 -22.68 33.44 12.16
CA LEU A 29 -22.17 34.80 12.12
C LEU A 29 -23.03 35.67 11.20
N ASN A 30 -23.44 36.84 11.70
CA ASN A 30 -24.25 37.86 11.02
C ASN A 30 -23.67 38.26 9.64
N PRO A 31 -24.49 38.38 8.57
CA PRO A 31 -23.99 38.54 7.20
C PRO A 31 -23.57 39.98 6.80
N THR A 32 -23.24 40.87 7.74
CA THR A 32 -22.94 42.29 7.45
C THR A 32 -21.54 42.77 7.81
N LYS A 33 -20.52 41.89 7.83
CA LYS A 33 -19.12 42.33 7.92
C LYS A 33 -18.31 41.84 6.71
N THR A 34 -17.98 42.79 5.84
CA THR A 34 -16.99 42.65 4.77
C THR A 34 -15.63 42.24 5.36
N LEU A 35 -15.09 41.12 4.90
CA LEU A 35 -13.75 40.66 5.27
C LEU A 35 -12.69 41.46 4.49
N PRO A 36 -11.59 41.91 5.13
CA PRO A 36 -10.55 42.65 4.45
C PRO A 36 -9.73 41.74 3.53
N ARG A 37 -9.48 42.18 2.29
CA ARG A 37 -8.53 41.58 1.34
C ARG A 37 -7.12 41.68 1.92
N LEU A 38 -6.47 40.56 2.20
CA LEU A 38 -5.03 40.53 2.49
C LEU A 38 -4.25 40.35 1.18
N SER A 39 -3.41 41.33 0.86
CA SER A 39 -2.53 41.33 -0.31
C SER A 39 -1.23 40.59 -0.02
N PHE A 40 -0.75 39.82 -0.98
CA PHE A 40 0.59 39.22 -0.96
C PHE A 40 1.65 40.27 -1.25
N SER A 41 2.32 40.80 -0.22
CA SER A 41 3.68 41.32 -0.37
C SER A 41 4.42 41.36 0.96
N THR A 42 5.72 41.06 0.90
CA THR A 42 6.75 41.19 1.95
C THR A 42 6.77 40.16 3.09
N TRP A 43 7.44 39.03 2.80
CA TRP A 43 8.30 38.40 3.81
C TRP A 43 9.71 38.23 3.22
N LYS A 44 10.51 39.30 3.34
CA LYS A 44 11.94 39.27 3.06
C LYS A 44 12.66 38.65 4.26
N ASN A 45 13.26 37.50 3.97
CA ASN A 45 14.43 36.87 4.57
C ASN A 45 15.16 37.68 5.66
N GLN A 46 15.18 37.16 6.90
CA GLN A 46 16.21 37.49 7.89
C GLN A 46 16.79 36.20 8.49
N ASN A 47 18.09 36.00 8.23
CA ASN A 47 19.06 35.20 8.97
C ASN A 47 18.80 33.70 9.18
N ARG A 48 18.95 32.89 8.12
CA ARG A 48 19.51 31.53 8.25
C ARG A 48 20.62 31.33 7.24
N LYS A 49 21.86 31.16 7.71
CA LYS A 49 22.97 30.69 6.89
C LYS A 49 22.62 29.29 6.36
N PRO A 50 22.92 28.95 5.10
CA PRO A 50 22.79 27.57 4.62
C PRO A 50 23.80 26.72 5.40
N ILE A 51 23.31 25.74 6.16
CA ILE A 51 24.16 24.69 6.71
C ILE A 51 24.39 23.71 5.56
N CYS A 52 25.49 23.90 4.83
CA CYS A 52 26.04 22.85 3.99
C CYS A 52 26.59 21.77 4.93
N VAL A 53 25.96 20.60 4.95
CA VAL A 53 26.52 19.43 5.63
C VAL A 53 27.49 18.78 4.66
N GLU A 54 28.79 18.89 4.95
CA GLU A 54 29.84 18.15 4.25
C GLU A 54 29.57 16.65 4.30
N ALA A 55 29.84 15.97 3.19
CA ALA A 55 29.77 14.53 3.08
C ALA A 55 30.93 13.89 3.86
N SER A 56 30.77 13.72 5.18
CA SER A 56 31.67 12.92 6.00
C SER A 56 30.92 11.72 6.58
N SER A 57 31.29 10.52 6.12
CA SER A 57 31.06 9.20 6.73
C SER A 57 29.67 8.93 7.33
N PHE A 58 28.81 8.26 6.57
CA PHE A 58 27.56 7.68 7.08
C PHE A 58 27.84 6.61 8.15
N SER A 59 27.86 7.02 9.42
CA SER A 59 27.56 6.14 10.54
C SER A 59 26.04 6.13 10.71
N THR A 60 25.40 5.01 10.35
CA THR A 60 23.97 4.81 10.50
C THR A 60 23.64 4.43 11.95
N GLN A 61 23.46 5.43 12.80
CA GLN A 61 22.71 5.29 14.05
C GLN A 61 21.64 6.37 14.09
N ARG A 62 20.39 5.99 13.76
CA ARG A 62 19.23 6.87 13.95
C ARG A 62 18.50 6.44 15.21
N GLN A 63 18.72 7.15 16.32
CA GLN A 63 17.84 7.10 17.47
C GLN A 63 16.59 7.95 17.18
N GLY A 64 15.41 7.35 17.20
CA GLY A 64 14.12 8.01 16.99
C GLY A 64 12.97 7.21 17.61
N ILE A 65 11.78 7.82 17.72
CA ILE A 65 10.56 7.27 18.38
C ILE A 65 10.17 5.86 17.91
N TRP A 66 10.64 5.44 16.72
CA TRP A 66 10.33 4.16 16.09
C TRP A 66 11.57 3.39 15.64
N SER A 67 12.74 3.56 16.29
CA SER A 67 13.81 2.60 16.05
C SER A 67 13.29 1.24 16.52
N ILE A 68 13.07 0.30 15.58
CA ILE A 68 13.07 -1.13 15.91
C ILE A 68 14.34 -1.30 16.70
N ARG A 69 14.13 -1.47 18.00
CA ARG A 69 15.12 -1.41 19.05
C ARG A 69 16.39 -2.13 18.59
N ASP A 70 17.52 -1.43 18.55
CA ASP A 70 18.81 -2.04 18.15
C ASP A 70 19.20 -3.21 19.09
N ASP A 71 18.51 -3.35 20.23
CA ASP A 71 18.61 -4.44 21.20
C ASP A 71 17.73 -5.68 20.89
N LEU A 72 16.89 -5.65 19.85
CA LEU A 72 16.04 -6.79 19.48
C LEU A 72 16.83 -7.84 18.70
N VAL A 73 17.54 -8.69 19.44
CA VAL A 73 18.09 -9.94 18.90
C VAL A 73 16.93 -10.89 18.65
N MET A 74 16.37 -10.85 17.44
CA MET A 74 15.33 -11.78 17.02
C MET A 74 15.95 -13.17 16.84
N SER A 75 15.52 -14.13 17.66
CA SER A 75 15.87 -15.54 17.48
C SER A 75 15.34 -16.02 16.13
N THR A 76 16.17 -16.73 15.35
CA THR A 76 15.83 -17.35 14.05
C THR A 76 14.87 -18.55 14.16
N SER A 77 14.09 -18.64 15.24
CA SER A 77 13.04 -19.65 15.32
C SER A 77 11.95 -19.31 14.32
N ALA A 78 11.70 -20.24 13.40
CA ALA A 78 10.64 -20.14 12.40
C ALA A 78 9.33 -19.74 13.09
N MET A 79 8.74 -18.64 12.62
CA MET A 79 7.43 -18.18 13.07
C MET A 79 6.40 -19.10 12.41
N ALA A 80 6.15 -20.26 13.03
CA ALA A 80 5.11 -21.18 12.59
C ALA A 80 3.75 -20.50 12.83
N MET A 81 3.11 -20.08 11.75
CA MET A 81 1.75 -19.61 11.80
C MET A 81 0.77 -20.79 11.86
N GLU A 82 -0.16 -20.71 12.81
CA GLU A 82 -1.33 -21.59 12.82
C GLU A 82 -2.37 -21.06 11.82
N VAL A 83 -2.70 -21.87 10.81
CA VAL A 83 -3.88 -21.61 9.97
C VAL A 83 -5.11 -21.91 10.82
N VAL A 84 -5.93 -20.88 11.09
CA VAL A 84 -7.22 -21.05 11.78
C VAL A 84 -8.09 -21.98 10.95
N ALA A 85 -8.26 -23.22 11.42
CA ALA A 85 -9.16 -24.17 10.81
C ALA A 85 -10.61 -23.67 10.99
N ASN A 86 -11.34 -23.49 9.89
CA ASN A 86 -12.77 -23.24 9.95
C ASN A 86 -13.48 -24.43 10.60
N ASN A 87 -14.17 -24.21 11.72
CA ASN A 87 -14.92 -25.22 12.48
C ASN A 87 -16.22 -25.69 11.78
N ASN A 88 -16.27 -25.69 10.44
CA ASN A 88 -17.45 -26.10 9.70
C ASN A 88 -17.37 -27.61 9.38
N PRO A 89 -18.24 -28.47 9.95
CA PRO A 89 -18.12 -29.93 9.86
C PRO A 89 -18.28 -30.52 8.44
N LYS A 90 -18.55 -29.70 7.41
CA LYS A 90 -18.64 -30.10 6.00
C LYS A 90 -17.38 -29.81 5.19
N ASP A 91 -16.42 -29.07 5.75
CA ASP A 91 -15.19 -28.70 5.06
C ASP A 91 -14.05 -29.61 5.52
N LYS A 92 -13.89 -30.76 4.86
CA LYS A 92 -12.71 -31.60 5.09
C LYS A 92 -11.53 -30.87 4.46
N GLY A 93 -10.83 -30.08 5.28
CA GLY A 93 -9.60 -29.42 4.88
C GLY A 93 -8.57 -30.39 4.29
N PRO A 94 -7.46 -29.87 3.73
CA PRO A 94 -6.46 -30.70 3.09
C PRO A 94 -5.96 -31.81 4.02
N PRO A 95 -5.60 -32.99 3.50
CA PRO A 95 -5.04 -34.07 4.33
C PRO A 95 -3.87 -33.57 5.20
N PRO A 96 -3.64 -34.11 6.42
CA PRO A 96 -2.61 -33.61 7.33
C PRO A 96 -1.19 -33.56 6.73
N LEU A 97 -0.82 -34.56 5.91
CA LEU A 97 0.47 -34.58 5.20
C LEU A 97 0.60 -33.47 4.14
N VAL A 98 -0.53 -33.04 3.56
CA VAL A 98 -0.58 -31.92 2.64
C VAL A 98 -0.37 -30.62 3.41
N MET A 99 -0.97 -30.47 4.60
CA MET A 99 -0.77 -29.31 5.48
C MET A 99 0.69 -29.21 5.96
N GLU A 100 1.29 -30.30 6.43
CA GLU A 100 2.69 -30.30 6.88
C GLU A 100 3.67 -29.92 5.76
N ARG A 101 3.47 -30.49 4.55
CA ARG A 101 4.28 -30.12 3.38
C ARG A 101 4.04 -28.68 2.94
N PHE A 102 2.80 -28.19 3.02
CA PHE A 102 2.51 -26.78 2.75
C PHE A 102 3.21 -25.86 3.74
N HIS A 103 3.20 -26.18 5.04
CA HIS A 103 3.91 -25.40 6.06
C HIS A 103 5.41 -25.36 5.79
N SER A 104 6.02 -26.51 5.49
CA SER A 104 7.45 -26.59 5.16
C SER A 104 7.82 -25.72 3.95
N VAL A 105 6.96 -25.66 2.93
CA VAL A 105 7.20 -24.82 1.74
C VAL A 105 6.97 -23.33 2.07
N ILE A 106 5.95 -22.99 2.85
CA ILE A 106 5.68 -21.61 3.26
C ILE A 106 6.85 -21.05 4.08
N ASP A 107 7.40 -21.82 5.01
CA ASP A 107 8.56 -21.43 5.80
C ASP A 107 9.79 -21.22 4.92
N GLN A 108 10.00 -22.08 3.93
CA GLN A 108 11.08 -21.90 2.95
C GLN A 108 10.91 -20.62 2.14
N LEU A 109 9.69 -20.34 1.64
CA LEU A 109 9.38 -19.10 0.93
C LEU A 109 9.62 -17.87 1.81
N PHE A 110 9.20 -17.94 3.08
CA PHE A 110 9.36 -16.85 4.04
C PHE A 110 10.85 -16.55 4.31
N ASN A 111 11.69 -17.58 4.42
CA ASN A 111 13.14 -17.41 4.52
C ASN A 111 13.76 -16.73 3.29
N HIS A 112 13.12 -16.87 2.13
CA HIS A 112 13.45 -16.13 0.91
C HIS A 112 12.74 -14.78 0.79
N ARG A 113 12.14 -14.28 1.88
CA ARG A 113 11.42 -12.99 1.97
C ARG A 113 10.20 -12.92 1.06
N ILE A 114 9.58 -14.07 0.82
CA ILE A 114 8.36 -14.20 0.02
C ILE A 114 7.17 -14.39 0.96
N ILE A 115 6.21 -13.47 0.88
CA ILE A 115 4.95 -13.49 1.63
C ILE A 115 3.75 -13.54 0.68
N ARG A 116 2.58 -13.88 1.21
CA ARG A 116 1.37 -14.12 0.39
C ARG A 116 0.14 -13.49 1.00
N LEU A 117 -0.54 -12.65 0.21
CA LEU A 117 -1.91 -12.24 0.44
C LEU A 117 -2.83 -13.18 -0.37
N GLY A 118 -3.29 -14.25 0.26
CA GLY A 118 -4.15 -15.26 -0.36
C GLY A 118 -5.52 -15.36 0.31
N GLY A 119 -6.60 -15.23 -0.47
CA GLY A 119 -7.97 -15.25 0.05
C GLY A 119 -8.45 -13.87 0.54
N PRO A 120 -9.62 -13.80 1.22
CA PRO A 120 -10.18 -12.54 1.71
C PRO A 120 -9.24 -11.79 2.66
N LEU A 121 -9.16 -10.48 2.53
CA LEU A 121 -8.33 -9.61 3.37
C LEU A 121 -9.12 -9.14 4.59
N GLU A 122 -9.12 -9.98 5.63
CA GLU A 122 -9.73 -9.70 6.93
C GLU A 122 -8.67 -9.44 8.01
N ASP A 123 -9.10 -9.04 9.20
CA ASP A 123 -8.20 -8.61 10.29
C ASP A 123 -7.13 -9.66 10.66
N ASP A 124 -7.48 -10.95 10.68
CA ASP A 124 -6.51 -12.02 10.99
C ASP A 124 -5.41 -12.11 9.91
N VAL A 125 -5.79 -12.02 8.63
CA VAL A 125 -4.85 -12.04 7.50
C VAL A 125 -4.00 -10.78 7.49
N ALA A 126 -4.58 -9.63 7.81
CA ALA A 126 -3.86 -8.37 7.93
C ALA A 126 -2.83 -8.42 9.07
N ASN A 127 -3.20 -8.89 10.26
CA ASN A 127 -2.30 -9.03 11.40
C ASN A 127 -1.11 -9.93 11.09
N VAL A 128 -1.34 -11.02 10.36
CA VAL A 128 -0.29 -11.88 9.83
C VAL A 128 0.66 -11.12 8.91
N LEU A 129 0.12 -10.43 7.90
CA LEU A 129 0.94 -9.72 6.91
C LEU A 129 1.74 -8.61 7.56
N VAL A 130 1.13 -7.85 8.47
CA VAL A 130 1.81 -6.81 9.25
C VAL A 130 2.96 -7.41 10.06
N SER A 131 2.73 -8.52 10.75
CA SER A 131 3.77 -9.21 11.55
C SER A 131 4.93 -9.69 10.67
N GLN A 132 4.62 -10.29 9.52
CA GLN A 132 5.60 -10.76 8.55
C GLN A 132 6.44 -9.62 7.97
N LEU A 133 5.80 -8.50 7.58
CA LEU A 133 6.47 -7.32 7.04
C LEU A 133 7.44 -6.71 8.07
N LEU A 134 6.98 -6.52 9.31
CA LEU A 134 7.81 -5.99 10.40
C LEU A 134 8.98 -6.91 10.72
N TYR A 135 8.75 -8.23 10.76
CA TYR A 135 9.82 -9.21 11.00
C TYR A 135 10.88 -9.18 9.89
N LEU A 136 10.46 -9.23 8.62
CA LEU A 136 11.39 -9.24 7.50
C LEU A 136 12.20 -7.93 7.42
N ASP A 137 11.59 -6.80 7.76
CA ASP A 137 12.30 -5.52 7.87
C ASP A 137 13.31 -5.49 9.03
N ALA A 138 12.98 -6.09 10.17
CA ALA A 138 13.89 -6.20 11.30
C ALA A 138 15.10 -7.09 11.00
N VAL A 139 14.88 -8.22 10.29
CA VAL A 139 15.95 -9.16 9.92
C VAL A 139 16.92 -8.57 8.91
N ASP A 140 16.41 -7.94 7.86
CA ASP A 140 17.26 -7.29 6.85
C ASP A 140 16.47 -6.16 6.16
N PRO A 141 16.65 -4.89 6.57
CA PRO A 141 15.91 -3.77 5.99
C PRO A 141 16.40 -3.36 4.60
N THR A 142 17.51 -3.94 4.11
CA THR A 142 18.10 -3.57 2.81
C THR A 142 17.61 -4.43 1.66
N LYS A 143 17.04 -5.60 1.96
CA LYS A 143 16.55 -6.55 0.96
C LYS A 143 15.06 -6.41 0.75
N ASP A 144 14.67 -6.42 -0.51
CA ASP A 144 13.27 -6.44 -0.93
C ASP A 144 12.48 -7.59 -0.29
N ILE A 145 11.19 -7.33 -0.09
CA ILE A 145 10.17 -8.32 0.26
C ILE A 145 9.29 -8.53 -0.98
N VAL A 146 8.97 -9.77 -1.32
CA VAL A 146 8.09 -10.09 -2.45
C VAL A 146 6.74 -10.58 -1.90
N MET A 147 5.68 -9.81 -2.16
CA MET A 147 4.31 -10.15 -1.81
C MET A 147 3.55 -10.65 -3.03
N TYR A 148 3.18 -11.93 -3.02
CA TYR A 148 2.26 -12.49 -3.99
C TYR A 148 0.81 -12.22 -3.58
N VAL A 149 0.03 -11.63 -4.48
CA VAL A 149 -1.36 -11.22 -4.24
C VAL A 149 -2.31 -12.08 -5.07
N ASN A 150 -3.18 -12.81 -4.38
CA ASN A 150 -4.30 -13.56 -4.93
C ASN A 150 -5.51 -13.46 -4.00
N SER A 151 -6.24 -12.36 -4.09
CA SER A 151 -7.29 -12.01 -3.13
C SER A 151 -8.44 -11.27 -3.80
N PRO A 152 -9.70 -11.58 -3.45
CA PRO A 152 -10.87 -10.84 -3.90
C PRO A 152 -11.02 -9.46 -3.21
N GLY A 153 -10.13 -9.10 -2.29
CA GLY A 153 -10.28 -7.96 -1.40
C GLY A 153 -10.86 -8.36 -0.04
N GLY A 154 -11.40 -7.41 0.70
CA GLY A 154 -11.94 -7.63 2.04
C GLY A 154 -12.13 -6.30 2.77
N SER A 155 -11.96 -6.32 4.08
CA SER A 155 -12.07 -5.15 4.95
C SER A 155 -11.12 -4.01 4.54
N VAL A 156 -11.65 -2.80 4.44
CA VAL A 156 -10.88 -1.58 4.11
C VAL A 156 -9.87 -1.27 5.22
N THR A 157 -10.28 -1.38 6.49
CA THR A 157 -9.39 -1.09 7.63
C THR A 157 -8.26 -2.12 7.73
N ALA A 158 -8.55 -3.40 7.51
CA ALA A 158 -7.54 -4.46 7.43
C ALA A 158 -6.52 -4.18 6.32
N GLY A 159 -6.99 -3.77 5.15
CA GLY A 159 -6.11 -3.36 4.06
C GLY A 159 -5.29 -2.12 4.37
N MET A 160 -5.87 -1.11 5.01
CA MET A 160 -5.14 0.10 5.40
C MET A 160 -4.01 -0.21 6.40
N ALA A 161 -4.20 -1.16 7.32
CA ALA A 161 -3.14 -1.60 8.23
C ALA A 161 -1.94 -2.21 7.49
N VAL A 162 -2.20 -3.07 6.48
CA VAL A 162 -1.14 -3.63 5.63
C VAL A 162 -0.46 -2.54 4.80
N PHE A 163 -1.24 -1.65 4.20
CA PHE A 163 -0.75 -0.53 3.40
C PHE A 163 0.18 0.38 4.19
N ASP A 164 -0.25 0.84 5.37
CA ASP A 164 0.55 1.73 6.21
C ASP A 164 1.83 1.04 6.67
N THR A 165 1.77 -0.27 6.96
CA THR A 165 2.95 -1.07 7.29
C THR A 165 3.93 -1.16 6.11
N MET A 166 3.45 -1.37 4.89
CA MET A 166 4.29 -1.35 3.68
C MET A 166 4.98 0.01 3.48
N LYS A 167 4.38 1.12 3.93
CA LYS A 167 4.99 2.46 3.88
C LYS A 167 5.86 2.79 5.09
N HIS A 168 5.66 2.08 6.20
CA HIS A 168 6.40 2.28 7.44
C HIS A 168 7.76 1.58 7.43
N ILE A 169 7.84 0.37 6.86
CA ILE A 169 9.07 -0.40 6.80
C ILE A 169 10.11 0.22 5.84
N ARG A 170 11.38 -0.14 6.03
CA ARG A 170 12.52 0.36 5.24
C ARG A 170 12.73 -0.46 3.98
N ALA A 171 12.50 -1.77 4.06
CA ALA A 171 12.59 -2.67 2.93
C ALA A 171 11.55 -2.31 1.85
N ASP A 172 11.97 -2.37 0.59
CA ASP A 172 11.04 -2.24 -0.53
C ASP A 172 10.10 -3.45 -0.59
N VAL A 173 8.83 -3.20 -0.92
CA VAL A 173 7.83 -4.26 -1.12
C VAL A 173 7.50 -4.38 -2.60
N SER A 174 7.99 -5.45 -3.23
CA SER A 174 7.54 -5.84 -4.57
C SER A 174 6.23 -6.60 -4.47
N THR A 175 5.26 -6.25 -5.32
CA THR A 175 3.93 -6.88 -5.36
C THR A 175 3.77 -7.64 -6.66
N VAL A 176 3.23 -8.85 -6.62
CA VAL A 176 3.00 -9.68 -7.81
C VAL A 176 1.60 -10.27 -7.79
N CYS A 177 0.75 -9.84 -8.74
CA CYS A 177 -0.58 -10.41 -8.88
C CYS A 177 -0.53 -11.80 -9.54
N ILE A 178 -1.14 -12.78 -8.89
CA ILE A 178 -1.38 -14.12 -9.42
C ILE A 178 -2.86 -14.45 -9.26
N GLY A 179 -3.53 -14.86 -10.34
CA GLY A 179 -4.96 -15.12 -10.31
C GLY A 179 -5.78 -13.83 -10.27
N LEU A 180 -6.10 -13.34 -9.07
CA LEU A 180 -6.97 -12.18 -8.86
C LEU A 180 -6.38 -11.17 -7.87
N ALA A 181 -6.39 -9.88 -8.23
CA ALA A 181 -6.30 -8.79 -7.27
C ALA A 181 -7.51 -7.87 -7.45
N ALA A 182 -8.50 -7.97 -6.58
CA ALA A 182 -9.72 -7.17 -6.64
C ALA A 182 -9.90 -6.28 -5.40
N SER A 183 -10.59 -5.15 -5.58
CA SER A 183 -10.97 -4.26 -4.48
C SER A 183 -9.73 -3.85 -3.65
N MET A 184 -9.77 -4.06 -2.34
CA MET A 184 -8.66 -3.73 -1.43
C MET A 184 -7.34 -4.45 -1.77
N SER A 185 -7.38 -5.62 -2.42
CA SER A 185 -6.14 -6.29 -2.83
C SER A 185 -5.54 -5.69 -4.11
N ALA A 186 -6.36 -5.14 -5.01
CA ALA A 186 -5.88 -4.32 -6.14
C ALA A 186 -5.22 -3.03 -5.63
N PHE A 187 -5.78 -2.44 -4.58
CA PHE A 187 -5.17 -1.32 -3.88
C PHE A 187 -3.78 -1.71 -3.32
N ILE A 188 -3.68 -2.80 -2.55
CA ILE A 188 -2.40 -3.29 -2.01
C ILE A 188 -1.39 -3.61 -3.12
N LEU A 189 -1.83 -4.26 -4.20
CA LEU A 189 -1.01 -4.50 -5.39
C LEU A 189 -0.41 -3.19 -5.92
N SER A 190 -1.26 -2.17 -6.10
CA SER A 190 -0.85 -0.87 -6.64
C SER A 190 0.03 -0.05 -5.68
N ALA A 191 -0.03 -0.36 -4.38
CA ALA A 191 0.73 0.28 -3.32
C ALA A 191 2.16 -0.26 -3.15
N GLY A 192 2.55 -1.32 -3.89
CA GLY A 192 3.94 -1.79 -3.92
C GLY A 192 4.93 -0.68 -4.30
N THR A 193 6.22 -0.90 -4.04
CA THR A 193 7.28 0.04 -4.41
C THR A 193 7.20 0.34 -5.92
N LYS A 194 7.24 1.61 -6.29
CA LYS A 194 7.18 2.05 -7.69
C LYS A 194 8.32 1.43 -8.51
N GLY A 195 7.99 0.84 -9.66
CA GLY A 195 8.91 0.07 -10.49
C GLY A 195 9.04 -1.40 -10.06
N LYS A 196 8.34 -1.84 -9.02
CA LYS A 196 8.36 -3.22 -8.48
C LYS A 196 6.96 -3.82 -8.34
N ARG A 197 5.96 -3.29 -9.04
CA ARG A 197 4.58 -3.79 -9.06
C ARG A 197 4.36 -4.61 -10.32
N TYR A 198 3.99 -5.88 -10.18
CA TYR A 198 3.95 -6.83 -11.29
C TYR A 198 2.66 -7.63 -11.33
N SER A 199 2.40 -8.25 -12.48
CA SER A 199 1.31 -9.21 -12.65
C SER A 199 1.70 -10.32 -13.60
N LEU A 200 1.13 -11.51 -13.40
CA LEU A 200 1.20 -12.58 -14.39
C LEU A 200 0.18 -12.36 -15.53
N PRO A 201 0.45 -12.86 -16.75
CA PRO A 201 -0.30 -12.47 -17.95
C PRO A 201 -1.81 -12.73 -17.89
N ASN A 202 -2.22 -13.81 -17.22
CA ASN A 202 -3.63 -14.22 -17.13
C ASN A 202 -4.33 -13.70 -15.87
N ALA A 203 -3.63 -12.99 -15.00
CA ALA A 203 -4.25 -12.46 -13.80
C ALA A 203 -5.23 -11.34 -14.13
N ARG A 204 -6.27 -11.22 -13.30
CA ARG A 204 -7.30 -10.18 -13.39
C ARG A 204 -7.13 -9.21 -12.24
N ILE A 205 -7.26 -7.92 -12.55
CA ILE A 205 -7.18 -6.84 -11.58
C ILE A 205 -8.50 -6.09 -11.62
N MET A 206 -9.11 -5.83 -10.47
CA MET A 206 -10.40 -5.16 -10.40
C MET A 206 -10.38 -4.06 -9.34
N ILE A 207 -10.84 -2.88 -9.71
CA ILE A 207 -11.07 -1.78 -8.77
C ILE A 207 -12.55 -1.41 -8.76
N HIS A 208 -13.03 -0.99 -7.60
CA HIS A 208 -14.39 -0.50 -7.38
C HIS A 208 -14.42 0.36 -6.11
N GLN A 209 -15.51 1.09 -5.90
CA GLN A 209 -15.74 1.85 -4.68
C GLN A 209 -15.87 0.91 -3.47
N PRO A 210 -15.49 1.34 -2.25
CA PRO A 210 -15.67 0.52 -1.07
C PRO A 210 -17.15 0.27 -0.82
N LEU A 211 -17.48 -0.95 -0.40
CA LEU A 211 -18.83 -1.35 -0.03
C LEU A 211 -18.99 -1.24 1.48
N GLY A 212 -20.14 -0.72 1.94
CA GLY A 212 -20.48 -0.61 3.35
C GLY A 212 -21.98 -0.85 3.58
N GLY A 213 -22.32 -1.55 4.66
CA GLY A 213 -23.68 -1.70 5.14
C GLY A 213 -24.01 -0.59 6.14
N VAL A 214 -25.25 -0.08 6.11
CA VAL A 214 -25.71 0.99 7.01
C VAL A 214 -26.94 0.50 7.78
N GLN A 215 -26.90 0.57 9.12
CA GLN A 215 -28.01 0.15 9.98
C GLN A 215 -27.99 0.92 11.31
N GLY A 216 -29.18 1.29 11.82
CA GLY A 216 -29.32 1.91 13.14
C GLY A 216 -30.31 3.08 13.14
N SER A 217 -30.20 3.94 14.15
CA SER A 217 -30.94 5.21 14.18
C SER A 217 -30.45 6.16 13.08
N GLN A 218 -31.18 7.24 12.78
CA GLN A 218 -30.77 8.20 11.76
C GLN A 218 -29.34 8.71 12.00
N THR A 219 -28.99 9.03 13.24
CA THR A 219 -27.65 9.49 13.61
C THR A 219 -26.58 8.42 13.34
N ASP A 220 -26.86 7.16 13.66
CA ASP A 220 -25.93 6.05 13.41
C ASP A 220 -25.71 5.85 11.90
N MET A 221 -26.78 5.97 11.12
CA MET A 221 -26.71 5.89 9.67
C MET A 221 -25.87 7.02 9.07
N GLU A 222 -26.07 8.26 9.52
CA GLU A 222 -25.27 9.41 9.09
C GLU A 222 -23.78 9.22 9.42
N ILE A 223 -23.44 8.69 10.60
CA ILE A 223 -22.05 8.40 10.98
C ILE A 223 -21.44 7.33 10.06
N GLN A 224 -22.14 6.22 9.83
CA GLN A 224 -21.64 5.13 8.98
C GLN A 224 -21.47 5.56 7.52
N VAL A 225 -22.41 6.33 6.98
CA VAL A 225 -22.30 6.88 5.62
C VAL A 225 -21.08 7.79 5.50
N ASN A 226 -20.84 8.66 6.49
CA ASN A 226 -19.67 9.54 6.49
C ASN A 226 -18.35 8.74 6.49
N GLU A 227 -18.30 7.60 7.17
CA GLU A 227 -17.12 6.73 7.17
C GLU A 227 -16.88 6.07 5.80
N VAL A 228 -17.94 5.59 5.13
CA VAL A 228 -17.83 5.05 3.78
C VAL A 228 -17.33 6.12 2.80
N VAL A 229 -17.85 7.34 2.91
CA VAL A 229 -17.41 8.49 2.09
C VAL A 229 -15.95 8.83 2.38
N HIS A 230 -15.53 8.77 3.65
CA HIS A 230 -14.14 8.98 4.05
C HIS A 230 -13.21 7.95 3.40
N HIS A 231 -13.51 6.65 3.54
CA HIS A 231 -12.74 5.58 2.91
C HIS A 231 -12.68 5.73 1.39
N HIS A 232 -13.80 6.04 0.74
CA HIS A 232 -13.84 6.24 -0.69
C HIS A 232 -12.91 7.37 -1.15
N ALA A 233 -12.92 8.51 -0.46
CA ALA A 233 -12.04 9.64 -0.76
C ALA A 233 -10.55 9.31 -0.56
N VAL A 234 -10.21 8.63 0.55
CA VAL A 234 -8.82 8.23 0.86
C VAL A 234 -8.29 7.26 -0.18
N LEU A 235 -9.03 6.18 -0.46
CA LEU A 235 -8.61 5.15 -1.42
C LEU A 235 -8.46 5.73 -2.83
N SER A 236 -9.41 6.57 -3.26
CA SER A 236 -9.34 7.23 -4.57
C SER A 236 -8.13 8.15 -4.70
N GLY A 237 -7.80 8.90 -3.64
CA GLY A 237 -6.63 9.77 -3.62
C GLY A 237 -5.31 8.99 -3.77
N TYR A 238 -5.19 7.86 -3.08
CA TYR A 238 -4.01 6.99 -3.18
C TYR A 238 -3.93 6.28 -4.54
N LEU A 239 -5.04 5.75 -5.06
CA LEU A 239 -5.06 5.17 -6.41
C LEU A 239 -4.67 6.19 -7.48
N ALA A 240 -5.15 7.42 -7.37
CA ALA A 240 -4.75 8.53 -8.25
C ALA A 240 -3.24 8.78 -8.16
N TYR A 241 -2.67 8.76 -6.95
CA TYR A 241 -1.24 8.90 -6.73
C TYR A 241 -0.42 7.74 -7.34
N PHE A 242 -0.87 6.48 -7.19
CA PHE A 242 -0.16 5.31 -7.71
C PHE A 242 -0.20 5.22 -9.24
N THR A 243 -1.33 5.60 -9.85
CA THR A 243 -1.58 5.50 -11.29
C THR A 243 -1.12 6.73 -12.07
N GLY A 244 -1.11 7.89 -11.42
CA GLY A 244 -0.90 9.19 -12.08
C GLY A 244 -2.16 9.75 -12.75
N HIS A 245 -3.33 9.11 -12.59
CA HIS A 245 -4.60 9.64 -13.08
C HIS A 245 -5.17 10.71 -12.14
N PRO A 246 -5.99 11.64 -12.65
CA PRO A 246 -6.73 12.58 -11.79
C PRO A 246 -7.76 11.82 -10.94
N VAL A 247 -8.04 12.33 -9.74
CA VAL A 247 -8.97 11.69 -8.77
C VAL A 247 -10.36 11.52 -9.38
N GLU A 248 -10.81 12.47 -10.19
CA GLU A 248 -12.11 12.42 -10.86
C GLU A 248 -12.23 11.22 -11.81
N LYS A 249 -11.12 10.86 -12.48
CA LYS A 249 -11.08 9.67 -13.34
C LYS A 249 -11.14 8.40 -12.50
N ILE A 250 -10.37 8.33 -11.41
CA ILE A 250 -10.41 7.18 -10.50
C ILE A 250 -11.83 6.97 -9.97
N VAL A 251 -12.47 8.02 -9.45
CA VAL A 251 -13.83 7.94 -8.91
C VAL A 251 -14.83 7.44 -9.96
N ALA A 252 -14.75 7.95 -11.19
CA ALA A 252 -15.61 7.51 -12.28
C ALA A 252 -15.38 6.04 -12.66
N ASP A 253 -14.12 5.63 -12.77
CA ASP A 253 -13.75 4.26 -13.16
C ASP A 253 -14.02 3.26 -12.02
N THR A 254 -14.07 3.70 -10.76
CA THR A 254 -14.41 2.85 -9.60
C THR A 254 -15.89 2.84 -9.24
N ASP A 255 -16.77 3.60 -9.92
CA ASP A 255 -18.21 3.62 -9.59
C ASP A 255 -18.84 2.22 -9.67
N ARG A 256 -18.31 1.36 -10.56
CA ARG A 256 -18.69 -0.05 -10.69
C ARG A 256 -17.45 -0.92 -10.74
N ASP A 257 -17.67 -2.23 -10.68
CA ASP A 257 -16.62 -3.22 -10.91
C ASP A 257 -15.90 -2.96 -12.23
N PHE A 258 -14.65 -2.53 -12.15
CA PHE A 258 -13.82 -2.24 -13.31
C PHE A 258 -12.69 -3.26 -13.42
N PHE A 259 -12.94 -4.29 -14.23
CA PHE A 259 -12.01 -5.39 -14.44
C PHE A 259 -11.03 -5.11 -15.58
N MET A 260 -9.75 -5.36 -15.32
CA MET A 260 -8.63 -5.24 -16.24
C MET A 260 -7.86 -6.54 -16.33
N SER A 261 -7.31 -6.81 -17.51
CA SER A 261 -6.20 -7.75 -17.70
C SER A 261 -4.91 -7.17 -17.13
N ALA A 262 -3.88 -8.01 -16.96
CA ALA A 262 -2.56 -7.56 -16.55
C ALA A 262 -2.01 -6.45 -17.47
N LYS A 263 -2.23 -6.55 -18.80
CA LYS A 263 -1.81 -5.53 -19.76
C LYS A 263 -2.57 -4.21 -19.56
N GLU A 264 -3.89 -4.25 -19.48
CA GLU A 264 -4.72 -3.06 -19.24
C GLU A 264 -4.36 -2.39 -17.91
N ALA A 265 -4.13 -3.18 -16.86
CA ALA A 265 -3.74 -2.66 -15.54
C ALA A 265 -2.35 -1.99 -15.55
N LYS A 266 -1.42 -2.48 -16.38
CA LYS A 266 -0.13 -1.81 -16.61
C LYS A 266 -0.34 -0.47 -17.31
N GLU A 267 -1.14 -0.44 -18.37
CA GLU A 267 -1.46 0.78 -19.12
C GLU A 267 -2.20 1.82 -18.24
N TYR A 268 -3.04 1.34 -17.32
CA TYR A 268 -3.73 2.16 -16.32
C TYR A 268 -2.81 2.63 -15.17
N GLY A 269 -1.63 2.04 -15.01
CA GLY A 269 -0.64 2.41 -13.98
C GLY A 269 -0.85 1.76 -12.61
N LEU A 270 -1.71 0.73 -12.49
CA LEU A 270 -1.86 -0.07 -11.27
C LEU A 270 -0.65 -0.97 -11.02
N ILE A 271 0.01 -1.40 -12.09
CA ILE A 271 1.25 -2.17 -12.05
C ILE A 271 2.29 -1.57 -13.00
N ASP A 272 3.56 -1.92 -12.80
CA ASP A 272 4.67 -1.45 -13.62
C ASP A 272 4.99 -2.39 -14.78
N ASP A 273 4.87 -3.71 -14.60
CA ASP A 273 5.12 -4.67 -15.69
C ASP A 273 4.34 -5.99 -15.61
N VAL A 274 4.28 -6.70 -16.74
CA VAL A 274 3.70 -8.04 -16.87
C VAL A 274 4.82 -9.05 -17.08
N ILE A 275 4.92 -10.05 -16.20
CA ILE A 275 5.98 -11.06 -16.26
C ILE A 275 5.62 -12.10 -17.32
N MET A 276 6.07 -11.88 -18.56
CA MET A 276 5.82 -12.77 -19.71
C MET A 276 6.76 -13.98 -19.75
N ASN A 277 8.00 -13.85 -19.24
CA ASN A 277 8.98 -14.92 -19.19
C ASN A 277 9.69 -14.92 -17.84
N PRO A 278 9.46 -15.93 -16.98
CA PRO A 278 10.05 -15.97 -15.65
C PRO A 278 11.58 -16.06 -15.68
N LEU A 279 12.19 -16.63 -16.73
CA LEU A 279 13.66 -16.75 -16.83
C LEU A 279 14.37 -15.40 -17.03
N LYS A 280 13.66 -14.37 -17.51
CA LYS A 280 14.19 -13.01 -17.59
C LYS A 280 13.97 -12.22 -16.29
N ALA A 281 12.91 -12.52 -15.55
CA ALA A 281 12.52 -11.82 -14.33
C ALA A 281 13.18 -12.40 -13.07
N LEU A 282 13.41 -13.72 -13.03
CA LEU A 282 14.05 -14.46 -11.96
C LEU A 282 15.36 -15.03 -12.51
N GLN A 283 16.40 -14.19 -12.60
CA GLN A 283 17.72 -14.71 -12.92
C GLN A 283 18.21 -15.55 -11.72
N PRO A 284 18.67 -16.80 -11.94
CA PRO A 284 19.25 -17.59 -10.87
C PRO A 284 20.45 -16.85 -10.29
N GLN A 285 20.55 -16.82 -8.96
CA GLN A 285 21.75 -16.30 -8.30
C GLN A 285 22.96 -17.07 -8.83
N PRO A 286 24.08 -16.37 -9.14
CA PRO A 286 25.30 -17.07 -9.52
C PRO A 286 25.67 -18.04 -8.40
N VAL A 287 25.89 -19.31 -8.75
CA VAL A 287 26.30 -20.33 -7.79
C VAL A 287 27.64 -19.86 -7.20
N SER A 288 27.66 -19.53 -5.91
CA SER A 288 28.89 -19.26 -5.19
C SER A 288 29.66 -20.58 -5.09
N ASN A 289 30.74 -20.71 -5.87
CA ASN A 289 31.72 -21.79 -5.72
C ASN A 289 32.51 -21.63 -4.41
#